data_AF-A0ABD2MHH1-F1
#
_entry.id   AF-A0ABD2MHH1-F1
#
_cell.length_a   1.000
_cell.length_b   1.000
_cell.length_c   1.000
_cell.angle_alpha   90.00
_cell.angle_beta   90.00
_cell.angle_gamma   90.00
#
_symmetry.space_group_name_H-M   'P 1'
#
loop_
_entity.id
_entity.type
_entity.pdbx_description
1 polymer ?
#
loop_
_entity_poly.entity_id
_entity_poly.type
_entity_poly.pdbx_seq_one_letter_code
_entity_poly.pdbx_strand_id
1 'polypeptide(L)'
;MLSIAFFVRLLGNPKVKKKSSRFNIKYGKPILEVSYEFMNILIWTFFLSASINIAYAIKLMYNSFYIRSHVGYYISLISSRDGNVLPLLQALPSLMFLFIDLFGLYLMIQVMSSRNKQSTINWMLYFVVLLNLIMVGVGLILIIVVLVHSYGNHQGLHDGIQGAMKDYANNEKVKSQIDRLQIDLQCCGSKKYDEWYDIEWYDPDLNAKGHK
;
A
#
# COMPACT_ATOMS: atom_id res chain seq x y z
N MET A 1 -24.20 23.78 -3.64
CA MET A 1 -25.38 24.04 -2.78
C MET A 1 -26.46 22.93 -2.87
N LEU A 2 -26.08 21.66 -3.09
CA LEU A 2 -27.02 20.51 -3.11
C LEU A 2 -26.92 19.59 -1.87
N SER A 3 -25.93 19.78 -0.98
CA SER A 3 -25.75 18.91 0.19
C SER A 3 -26.69 19.18 1.38
N ILE A 4 -27.24 20.40 1.51
CA ILE A 4 -28.00 20.78 2.71
C ILE A 4 -29.49 20.35 2.60
N ALA A 5 -30.06 20.38 1.38
CA ALA A 5 -31.44 19.95 1.15
C ALA A 5 -31.66 18.44 1.39
N PHE A 6 -30.62 17.62 1.20
CA PHE A 6 -30.67 16.19 1.53
C PHE A 6 -30.59 15.95 3.06
N PHE A 7 -29.92 16.84 3.78
CA PHE A 7 -29.73 16.76 5.23
C PHE A 7 -30.98 17.17 6.03
N VAL A 8 -31.78 18.11 5.54
CA VAL A 8 -33.01 18.54 6.22
C VAL A 8 -34.13 17.50 6.12
N ARG A 9 -34.11 16.63 5.10
CA ARG A 9 -35.06 15.51 4.97
C ARG A 9 -34.77 14.34 5.93
N LEU A 10 -33.62 14.35 6.62
CA LEU A 10 -33.22 13.36 7.64
C LEU A 10 -33.80 13.62 9.04
N LEU A 11 -34.41 14.79 9.29
CA LEU A 11 -35.01 15.14 10.60
C LEU A 11 -36.52 14.85 10.68
N GLY A 12 -37.01 13.95 9.81
CA GLY A 12 -38.37 13.41 9.88
C GLY A 12 -38.55 12.48 11.08
N ASN A 13 -39.06 13.04 12.16
CA ASN A 13 -39.37 12.41 13.44
C ASN A 13 -40.16 11.08 13.34
N PRO A 14 -39.61 9.92 13.74
CA PRO A 14 -40.39 8.70 13.91
C PRO A 14 -40.92 8.58 15.34
N LYS A 15 -42.25 8.64 15.46
CA LYS A 15 -42.99 8.30 16.67
C LYS A 15 -42.75 6.84 17.10
N VAL A 16 -42.33 6.68 18.37
CA VAL A 16 -42.82 5.71 19.39
C VAL A 16 -42.51 4.20 19.19
N LYS A 17 -41.71 3.61 20.10
CA LYS A 17 -42.14 2.68 21.19
C LYS A 17 -40.94 2.09 21.96
N LYS A 18 -41.03 2.10 23.30
CA LYS A 18 -40.01 1.61 24.24
C LYS A 18 -40.33 0.15 24.66
N LYS A 19 -39.29 -0.69 24.58
CA LYS A 19 -38.93 -1.88 25.40
C LYS A 19 -39.46 -3.31 25.04
N SER A 20 -38.46 -4.18 24.87
CA SER A 20 -38.33 -5.58 25.32
C SER A 20 -38.92 -6.74 24.50
N SER A 21 -38.18 -7.19 23.48
CA SER A 21 -37.64 -8.57 23.41
C SER A 21 -36.52 -8.61 22.37
N ARG A 22 -35.36 -9.22 22.69
CA ARG A 22 -34.16 -9.23 21.82
C ARG A 22 -34.24 -10.23 20.66
N PHE A 23 -35.34 -10.97 20.52
CA PHE A 23 -35.48 -12.03 19.54
C PHE A 23 -36.92 -12.10 19.05
N ASN A 24 -37.13 -11.79 17.77
CA ASN A 24 -38.38 -12.14 17.09
C ASN A 24 -38.20 -13.52 16.47
N ILE A 25 -39.02 -14.48 16.91
CA ILE A 25 -39.03 -15.84 16.38
C ILE A 25 -39.90 -15.83 15.13
N LYS A 26 -39.29 -15.98 13.95
CA LYS A 26 -40.02 -16.18 12.69
C LYS A 26 -39.66 -17.56 12.16
N TYR A 27 -40.67 -18.41 11.93
CA TYR A 27 -40.51 -19.80 11.51
C TYR A 27 -39.58 -20.63 12.42
N GLY A 28 -39.69 -20.45 13.74
CA GLY A 28 -38.89 -21.21 14.72
C GLY A 28 -37.40 -20.84 14.78
N LYS A 29 -36.94 -19.84 14.01
CA LYS A 29 -35.55 -19.35 14.07
C LYS A 29 -35.52 -17.98 14.76
N PRO A 30 -34.63 -17.76 15.74
CA PRO A 30 -34.42 -16.45 16.32
C PRO A 30 -33.81 -15.53 15.26
N ILE A 31 -34.53 -14.47 14.88
CA ILE A 31 -33.99 -13.41 14.02
C ILE A 31 -33.43 -12.31 14.91
N LEU A 32 -32.13 -12.02 14.74
CA LEU A 32 -31.48 -10.88 15.40
C LEU A 32 -32.06 -9.59 14.81
N GLU A 33 -32.90 -8.88 15.57
CA GLU A 33 -33.34 -7.55 15.16
C GLU A 33 -32.22 -6.54 15.39
N VAL A 34 -31.51 -6.23 14.31
CA VAL A 34 -30.49 -5.18 14.32
C VAL A 34 -31.17 -3.82 14.49
N SER A 35 -30.79 -3.08 15.54
CA SER A 35 -31.25 -1.72 15.78
C SER A 35 -30.75 -0.76 14.69
N TYR A 36 -31.58 0.21 14.32
CA TYR A 36 -31.21 1.25 13.35
C TYR A 36 -30.00 2.09 13.82
N GLU A 37 -29.89 2.33 15.13
CA GLU A 37 -28.75 3.04 15.72
C GLU A 37 -27.42 2.30 15.48
N PHE A 38 -27.42 0.98 15.60
CA PHE A 38 -26.24 0.15 15.35
C PHE A 38 -25.82 0.17 13.87
N MET A 39 -26.80 0.15 12.96
CA MET A 39 -26.52 0.26 11.52
C MET A 39 -25.87 1.60 11.16
N ASN A 40 -26.35 2.70 11.74
CA ASN A 40 -25.73 4.02 11.52
C ASN A 40 -24.29 4.07 12.02
N ILE A 41 -24.01 3.49 13.20
CA ILE A 41 -22.64 3.42 13.73
C ILE A 41 -21.75 2.67 12.74
N LEU A 42 -22.16 1.50 12.25
CA LEU A 42 -21.38 0.73 11.27
C LEU A 42 -21.09 1.51 9.98
N ILE A 43 -22.08 2.25 9.47
CA ILE A 43 -21.92 3.08 8.28
C ILE A 43 -20.89 4.19 8.52
N TRP A 44 -20.98 4.90 9.64
CA TRP A 44 -20.01 5.94 9.99
C TRP A 44 -18.60 5.38 10.21
N THR A 45 -18.49 4.24 10.88
CA THR A 45 -17.22 3.53 11.04
C THR A 45 -16.62 3.15 9.70
N PHE A 46 -17.42 2.63 8.76
CA PHE A 46 -16.97 2.31 7.42
C PHE A 46 -16.45 3.54 6.68
N PHE A 47 -17.20 4.65 6.66
CA PHE A 47 -16.76 5.86 5.97
C PHE A 47 -15.43 6.38 6.50
N LEU A 48 -15.25 6.36 7.83
CA LEU A 48 -14.00 6.77 8.45
C LEU A 48 -12.85 5.83 8.08
N SER A 49 -13.04 4.51 8.20
CA SER A 49 -11.98 3.54 7.91
C SER A 49 -11.63 3.50 6.42
N ALA A 50 -12.61 3.56 5.53
CA ALA A 50 -12.41 3.61 4.08
C ALA A 50 -11.66 4.88 3.66
N SER A 51 -11.96 6.04 4.26
CA SER A 51 -11.23 7.27 3.97
C SER A 51 -9.74 7.16 4.33
N ILE A 52 -9.43 6.52 5.46
CA ILE A 52 -8.05 6.25 5.89
C ILE A 52 -7.37 5.26 4.94
N ASN A 53 -8.05 4.15 4.58
CA ASN A 53 -7.51 3.15 3.67
C ASN A 53 -7.23 3.70 2.28
N ILE A 54 -8.12 4.54 1.73
CA ILE A 54 -7.90 5.23 0.45
C ILE A 54 -6.68 6.14 0.53
N ALA A 55 -6.51 6.91 1.61
CA ALA A 55 -5.34 7.76 1.79
C ALA A 55 -4.04 6.94 1.83
N TYR A 56 -4.03 5.81 2.55
CA TYR A 56 -2.89 4.88 2.56
C TYR A 56 -2.63 4.27 1.19
N ALA A 57 -3.66 3.80 0.50
CA ALA A 57 -3.54 3.20 -0.83
C ALA A 57 -2.93 4.20 -1.82
N ILE A 58 -3.38 5.46 -1.82
CA ILE A 58 -2.80 6.52 -2.66
C ILE A 58 -1.32 6.74 -2.32
N LYS A 59 -0.97 6.83 -1.03
CA LYS A 59 0.42 7.10 -0.62
C LYS A 59 1.37 5.94 -0.96
N LEU A 60 0.94 4.71 -0.71
CA LEU A 60 1.72 3.51 -1.04
C LEU A 60 1.84 3.32 -2.55
N MET A 61 0.78 3.57 -3.31
CA MET A 61 0.82 3.51 -4.78
C MET A 61 1.76 4.57 -5.35
N TYR A 62 1.68 5.81 -4.86
CA TYR A 62 2.60 6.89 -5.25
C TYR A 62 4.06 6.51 -4.98
N ASN A 63 4.36 5.99 -3.78
CA ASN A 63 5.71 5.55 -3.44
C ASN A 63 6.19 4.40 -4.34
N SER A 64 5.32 3.44 -4.64
CA SER A 64 5.65 2.32 -5.55
C SER A 64 6.01 2.82 -6.95
N PHE A 65 5.21 3.72 -7.52
CA PHE A 65 5.51 4.34 -8.82
C PHE A 65 6.77 5.20 -8.79
N TYR A 66 6.98 5.96 -7.71
CA TYR A 66 8.18 6.79 -7.55
C TYR A 66 9.45 5.93 -7.52
N ILE A 67 9.47 4.88 -6.70
CA ILE A 67 10.58 3.95 -6.61
C ILE A 67 10.83 3.30 -7.97
N ARG A 68 9.79 2.81 -8.65
CA ARG A 68 9.94 2.15 -9.95
C ARG A 68 10.45 3.08 -11.05
N SER A 69 9.97 4.31 -11.10
CA SER A 69 10.29 5.27 -12.16
C SER A 69 11.67 5.89 -12.02
N HIS A 70 12.09 6.26 -10.79
CA HIS A 70 13.33 7.00 -10.57
C HIS A 70 14.49 6.12 -10.08
N VAL A 71 14.20 5.06 -9.32
CA VAL A 71 15.22 4.27 -8.61
C VAL A 71 15.27 2.81 -9.08
N GLY A 72 14.24 2.34 -9.79
CA GLY A 72 14.06 0.92 -10.13
C GLY A 72 15.21 0.32 -10.95
N TYR A 73 15.89 1.13 -11.76
CA TYR A 73 17.08 0.71 -12.51
C TYR A 73 18.30 0.46 -11.63
N TYR A 74 18.42 1.19 -10.51
CA TYR A 74 19.51 1.06 -9.55
C TYR A 74 19.27 -0.04 -8.53
N ILE A 75 18.02 -0.30 -8.15
CA ILE A 75 17.71 -1.32 -7.13
C ILE A 75 18.11 -2.72 -7.62
N SER A 76 17.94 -3.01 -8.91
CA SER A 76 18.35 -4.30 -9.49
C SER A 76 19.87 -4.48 -9.61
N LEU A 77 20.63 -3.39 -9.55
CA LEU A 77 22.09 -3.39 -9.51
C LEU A 77 22.60 -3.69 -8.08
N ILE A 78 21.92 -3.15 -7.07
CA ILE A 78 22.41 -3.10 -5.69
C ILE A 78 21.89 -4.28 -4.86
N SER A 79 20.72 -4.82 -5.19
CA SER A 79 20.20 -6.00 -4.48
C SER A 79 20.42 -7.26 -5.29
N SER A 80 20.96 -8.31 -4.66
CA SER A 80 20.96 -9.67 -5.23
C SER A 80 19.55 -10.24 -5.42
N ARG A 81 18.53 -9.57 -4.85
CA ARG A 81 17.11 -9.89 -4.96
C ARG A 81 16.44 -8.95 -5.95
N ASP A 82 15.37 -9.41 -6.61
CA ASP A 82 14.63 -8.60 -7.59
C ASP A 82 14.19 -7.25 -6.99
N GLY A 83 14.68 -6.15 -7.56
CA GLY A 83 14.33 -4.79 -7.15
C GLY A 83 12.85 -4.42 -7.31
N ASN A 84 12.06 -5.31 -7.90
CA ASN A 84 10.61 -5.18 -7.99
C ASN A 84 9.86 -5.57 -6.70
N VAL A 85 10.49 -6.31 -5.77
CA VAL A 85 9.79 -6.89 -4.62
C VAL A 85 9.14 -5.81 -3.75
N LEU A 86 9.86 -4.73 -3.42
CA LEU A 86 9.33 -3.68 -2.55
C LEU A 86 8.21 -2.86 -3.21
N PRO A 87 8.36 -2.35 -4.45
CA PRO A 87 7.24 -1.71 -5.16
C PRO A 87 6.02 -2.62 -5.33
N LEU A 88 6.23 -3.91 -5.60
CA LEU A 88 5.15 -4.89 -5.75
C LEU A 88 4.42 -5.13 -4.43
N LEU A 89 5.17 -5.28 -3.33
CA LEU A 89 4.64 -5.42 -1.98
C LEU A 89 3.79 -4.21 -1.56
N GLN A 90 4.06 -3.02 -2.09
CA GLN A 90 3.25 -1.82 -1.85
C GLN A 90 2.05 -1.72 -2.79
N ALA A 91 2.23 -2.02 -4.08
CA ALA A 91 1.20 -1.82 -5.10
C ALA A 91 0.03 -2.82 -4.97
N LEU A 92 0.33 -4.11 -4.76
CA LEU A 92 -0.70 -5.15 -4.72
C LEU A 92 -1.69 -4.97 -3.56
N PRO A 93 -1.27 -4.77 -2.30
CA PRO A 93 -2.20 -4.51 -1.21
C PRO A 93 -3.00 -3.23 -1.44
N SER A 94 -2.37 -2.15 -1.92
CA SER A 94 -3.04 -0.89 -2.20
C SER A 94 -4.19 -1.06 -3.20
N LEU A 95 -3.98 -1.86 -4.24
CA LEU A 95 -5.00 -2.18 -5.23
C LEU A 95 -6.14 -3.02 -4.63
N MET A 96 -5.81 -4.01 -3.79
CA MET A 96 -6.82 -4.80 -3.07
C MET A 96 -7.67 -3.95 -2.11
N PHE A 97 -7.05 -2.97 -1.44
CA PHE A 97 -7.75 -2.05 -0.52
C PHE A 97 -8.84 -1.28 -1.28
N LEU A 98 -8.48 -0.73 -2.44
CA LEU A 98 -9.43 0.00 -3.29
C LEU A 98 -10.61 -0.86 -3.75
N PHE A 99 -10.38 -2.12 -4.15
CA PHE A 99 -11.47 -3.00 -4.57
C PHE A 99 -12.44 -3.33 -3.42
N ILE A 100 -11.91 -3.57 -2.22
CA ILE A 100 -12.73 -3.84 -1.03
C ILE A 100 -13.51 -2.59 -0.61
N ASP A 101 -12.89 -1.41 -0.66
CA ASP A 101 -13.54 -0.14 -0.35
C ASP A 101 -14.68 0.17 -1.34
N LEU A 102 -14.45 -0.04 -2.65
CA LEU A 102 -15.48 0.13 -3.69
C LEU A 102 -16.64 -0.85 -3.49
N PHE A 103 -16.34 -2.11 -3.16
CA PHE A 103 -17.37 -3.10 -2.86
C PHE A 103 -18.18 -2.74 -1.61
N GLY A 104 -17.52 -2.25 -0.56
CA GLY A 104 -18.19 -1.76 0.66
C GLY A 104 -19.07 -0.54 0.41
N LEU A 105 -18.61 0.41 -0.41
CA LEU A 105 -19.41 1.56 -0.85
C LEU A 105 -20.66 1.11 -1.62
N TYR A 106 -20.52 0.13 -2.53
CA TYR A 106 -21.65 -0.45 -3.25
C TYR A 106 -22.69 -1.07 -2.30
N LEU A 107 -22.24 -1.87 -1.31
CA LEU A 107 -23.14 -2.46 -0.32
C LEU A 107 -23.84 -1.40 0.52
N MET A 108 -23.16 -0.33 0.92
CA MET A 108 -23.78 0.76 1.67
C MET A 108 -24.87 1.45 0.87
N ILE A 109 -24.62 1.77 -0.41
CA ILE A 109 -25.64 2.36 -1.30
C ILE A 109 -26.85 1.42 -1.40
N GLN A 110 -26.62 0.11 -1.50
CA GLN A 110 -27.69 -0.88 -1.56
C GLN A 110 -28.49 -0.96 -0.25
N VAL A 111 -27.84 -0.90 0.91
CA VAL A 111 -28.51 -0.85 2.22
C VAL A 111 -29.36 0.42 2.36
N MET A 112 -28.84 1.57 1.93
CA MET A 112 -29.57 2.85 1.98
C MET A 112 -30.74 2.91 0.99
N SER A 113 -30.60 2.29 -0.19
CA SER A 113 -31.63 2.26 -1.23
C SER A 113 -32.72 1.21 -0.95
N SER A 114 -32.37 0.09 -0.30
CA SER A 114 -33.32 -0.97 0.01
C SER A 114 -34.30 -0.53 1.11
N ARG A 115 -35.55 -0.32 0.72
CA ARG A 115 -36.66 -0.02 1.65
C ARG A 115 -37.03 -1.20 2.56
N ASN A 116 -36.59 -2.42 2.20
CA ASN A 116 -36.84 -3.65 2.96
C ASN A 116 -35.59 -4.07 3.75
N LYS A 117 -35.80 -4.53 5.00
CA LYS A 117 -34.75 -5.12 5.84
C LYS A 117 -34.26 -6.43 5.20
N GLN A 118 -33.10 -6.39 4.54
CA GLN A 118 -32.43 -7.58 4.02
C GLN A 118 -31.35 -8.03 5.00
N SER A 119 -31.64 -9.09 5.77
CA SER A 119 -30.71 -9.60 6.79
C SER A 119 -29.36 -10.02 6.22
N THR A 120 -29.32 -10.49 4.97
CA THR A 120 -28.09 -10.94 4.31
C THR A 120 -27.15 -9.76 4.02
N ILE A 121 -27.66 -8.66 3.48
CA ILE A 121 -26.85 -7.49 3.15
C ILE A 121 -26.27 -6.84 4.42
N ASN A 122 -27.05 -6.78 5.50
CA ASN A 122 -26.57 -6.25 6.78
C ASN A 122 -25.41 -7.10 7.35
N TRP A 123 -25.50 -8.43 7.21
CA TRP A 123 -24.42 -9.34 7.58
C TRP A 123 -23.17 -9.15 6.71
N MET A 124 -23.34 -9.01 5.40
CA MET A 124 -22.24 -8.72 4.47
C MET A 124 -21.56 -7.39 4.81
N LEU A 125 -22.34 -6.34 5.10
CA LEU A 125 -21.82 -5.03 5.52
C LEU A 125 -20.99 -5.15 6.80
N TYR A 126 -21.47 -5.88 7.81
CA TYR A 126 -20.72 -6.10 9.04
C TYR A 126 -19.35 -6.75 8.78
N PHE A 127 -19.31 -7.80 7.96
CA PHE A 127 -18.05 -8.44 7.58
C PHE A 127 -17.12 -7.53 6.81
N VAL A 128 -17.66 -6.73 5.88
CA VAL A 128 -16.87 -5.77 5.12
C VAL A 128 -16.29 -4.68 6.03
N VAL A 129 -17.03 -4.18 7.01
CA VAL A 129 -16.53 -3.23 8.01
C VAL A 129 -15.39 -3.85 8.83
N LEU A 130 -15.57 -5.09 9.28
CA LEU A 130 -14.52 -5.80 10.03
C LEU A 130 -13.26 -5.98 9.19
N LEU A 131 -13.41 -6.39 7.92
CA LEU A 131 -12.30 -6.50 6.98
C LEU A 131 -11.61 -5.15 6.78
N ASN A 132 -12.37 -4.06 6.65
CA ASN A 132 -11.85 -2.71 6.46
C ASN A 132 -10.97 -2.26 7.65
N LEU A 133 -11.38 -2.58 8.89
CA LEU A 133 -10.59 -2.30 10.09
C LEU A 133 -9.29 -3.09 10.14
N ILE A 134 -9.30 -4.36 9.72
CA ILE A 134 -8.08 -5.17 9.59
C ILE A 134 -7.12 -4.53 8.58
N MET A 135 -7.66 -4.03 7.45
CA MET A 135 -6.86 -3.39 6.41
C MET A 135 -6.17 -2.11 6.88
N VAL A 136 -6.80 -1.33 7.76
CA VAL A 136 -6.14 -0.17 8.40
C VAL A 136 -4.90 -0.63 9.17
N GLY A 137 -5.01 -1.72 9.93
CA GLY A 137 -3.88 -2.31 10.66
C GLY A 137 -2.75 -2.79 9.73
N VAL A 138 -3.10 -3.48 8.63
CA VAL A 138 -2.13 -3.92 7.61
C VAL A 138 -1.45 -2.70 6.96
N GLY A 139 -2.21 -1.65 6.63
CA GLY A 139 -1.68 -0.41 6.07
C GLY A 139 -0.65 0.26 6.99
N LEU A 140 -0.93 0.31 8.30
CA LEU A 140 0.01 0.82 9.30
C LEU A 140 1.30 -0.01 9.34
N ILE A 141 1.19 -1.35 9.34
CA ILE A 141 2.36 -2.23 9.32
C ILE A 141 3.20 -2.00 8.06
N LEU A 142 2.57 -1.90 6.89
CA LEU A 142 3.27 -1.62 5.64
C LEU A 142 4.02 -0.28 5.69
N ILE A 143 3.40 0.77 6.23
CA ILE A 143 4.06 2.07 6.39
C ILE A 143 5.28 1.93 7.31
N ILE A 144 5.16 1.23 8.43
CA ILE A 144 6.29 0.99 9.35
C ILE A 144 7.41 0.23 8.64
N VAL A 145 7.09 -0.83 7.89
CA VAL A 145 8.09 -1.59 7.12
C VAL A 145 8.81 -0.70 6.11
N VAL A 146 8.08 0.16 5.40
CA VAL A 146 8.66 1.12 4.46
C VAL A 146 9.57 2.13 5.16
N LEU A 147 9.15 2.66 6.30
CA LEU A 147 9.96 3.60 7.09
C LEU A 147 11.23 2.93 7.62
N VAL A 148 11.12 1.74 8.20
CA VAL A 148 12.27 0.97 8.71
C VAL A 148 13.24 0.64 7.57
N HIS A 149 12.74 0.31 6.38
CA HIS A 149 13.61 0.05 5.24
C HIS A 149 14.26 1.33 4.69
N SER A 150 13.54 2.45 4.71
CA SER A 150 14.04 3.74 4.22
C SER A 150 15.08 4.38 5.14
N TYR A 151 14.91 4.23 6.47
CA TYR A 151 15.78 4.86 7.49
C TYR A 151 16.67 3.85 8.22
N GLY A 152 16.60 2.57 7.84
CA GLY A 152 17.44 1.52 8.40
C GLY A 152 18.90 1.64 7.94
N ASN A 153 19.75 0.80 8.52
CA ASN A 153 21.18 0.82 8.21
C ASN A 153 21.44 0.55 6.71
N HIS A 154 22.10 1.50 6.04
CA HIS A 154 22.38 1.43 4.59
C HIS A 154 23.51 0.46 4.22
N GLN A 155 23.94 -0.41 5.14
CA GLN A 155 25.00 -1.38 4.90
C GLN A 155 24.66 -2.31 3.73
N GLY A 156 23.41 -2.76 3.59
CA GLY A 156 23.00 -3.58 2.45
C GLY A 156 23.08 -2.83 1.11
N LEU A 157 22.88 -1.51 1.11
CA LEU A 157 23.07 -0.69 -0.08
C LEU A 157 24.56 -0.58 -0.42
N HIS A 158 25.40 -0.35 0.58
CA HIS A 158 26.85 -0.29 0.44
C HIS A 158 27.42 -1.60 -0.10
N ASP A 159 27.09 -2.73 0.55
CA ASP A 159 27.57 -4.06 0.15
C ASP A 159 27.14 -4.40 -1.29
N GLY A 160 25.93 -4.01 -1.65
CA GLY A 160 25.39 -4.17 -3.00
C GLY A 160 26.09 -3.35 -4.07
N ILE A 161 26.33 -2.05 -3.82
CA ILE A 161 27.08 -1.18 -4.73
C ILE A 161 28.52 -1.69 -4.84
N GLN A 162 29.16 -2.07 -3.74
CA GLN A 162 30.52 -2.59 -3.74
C GLN A 162 30.62 -3.91 -4.52
N GLY A 163 29.62 -4.79 -4.40
CA GLY A 163 29.50 -6.00 -5.21
C GLY A 163 29.44 -5.68 -6.70
N ALA A 164 28.57 -4.75 -7.09
CA ALA A 164 28.48 -4.31 -8.48
C ALA A 164 29.80 -3.66 -8.97
N MET A 165 30.49 -2.89 -8.13
CA MET A 165 31.78 -2.27 -8.49
C MET A 165 32.86 -3.31 -8.78
N LYS A 166 32.88 -4.44 -8.06
CA LYS A 166 33.80 -5.56 -8.34
C LYS A 166 33.55 -6.21 -9.70
N ASP A 167 32.30 -6.20 -10.16
CA ASP A 167 31.91 -6.74 -11.47
C ASP A 167 32.03 -5.70 -12.60
N TYR A 168 32.50 -4.49 -12.30
CA TYR A 168 32.53 -3.35 -13.24
C TYR A 168 33.33 -3.64 -14.51
N ALA A 169 34.55 -4.18 -14.41
CA ALA A 169 35.38 -4.48 -15.58
C ALA A 169 34.88 -5.68 -16.39
N ASN A 170 34.16 -6.60 -15.76
CA ASN A 170 33.79 -7.89 -16.35
C ASN A 170 32.40 -7.90 -17.00
N ASN A 171 31.56 -6.90 -16.71
CA ASN A 171 30.18 -6.87 -17.18
C ASN A 171 29.78 -5.48 -17.67
N GLU A 172 29.68 -5.32 -18.99
CA GLU A 172 29.33 -4.06 -19.65
C GLU A 172 28.00 -3.47 -19.16
N LYS A 173 27.04 -4.33 -18.82
CA LYS A 173 25.74 -3.89 -18.28
C LYS A 173 25.90 -3.28 -16.89
N VAL A 174 26.68 -3.93 -16.02
CA VAL A 174 26.98 -3.44 -14.66
C VAL A 174 27.78 -2.14 -14.74
N LYS A 175 28.76 -2.07 -15.64
CA LYS A 175 29.52 -0.85 -15.94
C LYS A 175 28.61 0.33 -16.30
N SER A 176 27.76 0.16 -17.31
CA SER A 176 26.80 1.18 -17.73
C SER A 176 25.85 1.61 -16.59
N GLN A 177 25.45 0.65 -15.75
CA GLN A 177 24.59 0.91 -14.60
C GLN A 177 25.27 1.74 -13.51
N ILE A 178 26.53 1.41 -13.16
CA ILE A 178 27.32 2.15 -12.18
C ILE A 178 27.67 3.55 -12.69
N ASP A 179 28.12 3.66 -13.94
CA ASP A 179 28.47 4.96 -14.54
C ASP A 179 27.27 5.89 -14.50
N ARG A 180 26.10 5.39 -14.92
CA ARG A 180 24.87 6.19 -14.88
C ARG A 180 24.46 6.56 -13.46
N LEU A 181 24.55 5.64 -12.51
CA LEU A 181 24.24 5.91 -11.10
C LEU A 181 25.12 7.04 -10.56
N GLN A 182 26.42 6.96 -10.80
CA GLN A 182 27.40 7.94 -10.32
C GLN A 182 27.26 9.30 -11.01
N ILE A 183 26.95 9.32 -12.31
CA ILE A 183 26.65 10.55 -13.05
C ILE A 183 25.34 11.18 -12.57
N ASP A 184 24.24 10.42 -12.49
CA ASP A 184 22.93 10.96 -12.15
C ASP A 184 22.89 11.45 -10.69
N LEU A 185 23.62 10.80 -9.77
CA LEU A 185 23.69 11.17 -8.36
C LEU A 185 24.92 12.03 -7.99
N GLN A 186 25.81 12.32 -8.95
CA GLN A 186 27.04 13.08 -8.75
C GLN A 186 27.89 12.53 -7.58
N CYS A 187 28.03 11.21 -7.51
CA CYS A 187 28.78 10.51 -6.46
C CYS A 187 29.86 9.59 -7.04
N CYS A 188 30.77 9.10 -6.20
CA CYS A 188 31.84 8.18 -6.62
C CYS A 188 32.14 7.17 -5.52
N GLY A 189 32.14 5.89 -5.92
CA GLY A 189 32.21 4.75 -4.99
C GLY A 189 30.90 4.51 -4.26
N SER A 190 30.92 3.61 -3.27
CA SER A 190 29.75 3.30 -2.45
C SER A 190 29.67 4.17 -1.19
N LYS A 191 30.82 4.49 -0.58
CA LYS A 191 30.96 5.47 0.51
C LYS A 191 31.97 6.56 0.18
N LYS A 192 33.05 6.22 -0.53
CA LYS A 192 34.16 7.11 -0.87
C LYS A 192 34.79 6.71 -2.21
N TYR A 193 35.46 7.66 -2.85
CA TYR A 193 36.08 7.46 -4.16
C TYR A 193 37.31 6.55 -4.14
N ASP A 194 38.00 6.45 -3.00
CA ASP A 194 39.22 5.67 -2.83
C ASP A 194 38.98 4.16 -2.88
N GLU A 195 37.74 3.72 -2.72
CA GLU A 195 37.31 2.33 -2.91
C GLU A 195 37.62 1.81 -4.34
N TRP A 196 37.73 2.69 -5.33
CA TRP A 196 38.12 2.32 -6.70
C TRP A 196 39.59 1.95 -6.83
N TYR A 197 40.45 2.34 -5.89
CA TYR A 197 41.87 1.95 -5.94
C TYR A 197 42.08 0.47 -5.63
N ASP A 198 41.15 -0.15 -4.91
CA ASP A 198 41.18 -1.56 -4.54
C ASP A 198 40.39 -2.45 -5.52
N ILE A 199 39.82 -1.87 -6.58
CA ILE A 199 38.94 -2.55 -7.54
C ILE A 199 39.55 -2.46 -8.95
N GLU A 200 39.65 -3.59 -9.64
CA GLU A 200 40.05 -3.61 -11.04
C GLU A 200 38.89 -3.08 -11.92
N TRP A 201 38.99 -1.82 -12.33
CA TRP A 201 37.98 -1.13 -13.14
C TRP A 201 38.37 -0.95 -14.61
N TYR A 202 39.64 -1.21 -14.95
CA TYR A 202 40.15 -1.09 -16.31
C TYR A 202 39.92 -2.37 -17.11
N ASP A 203 39.77 -2.21 -18.43
CA ASP A 203 39.65 -3.35 -19.34
C ASP A 203 41.01 -4.05 -19.48
N PRO A 204 41.12 -5.35 -19.14
CA PRO A 204 42.38 -6.08 -19.26
C PRO A 204 42.91 -6.10 -20.72
N ASP A 205 42.04 -6.02 -21.73
CA ASP A 205 42.43 -6.04 -23.13
C ASP A 205 43.05 -4.72 -23.60
N LEU A 206 42.73 -3.60 -22.94
CA LEU A 206 43.37 -2.30 -23.20
C LEU A 206 44.78 -2.25 -22.60
N ASN A 207 44.99 -2.83 -21.42
CA ASN A 207 46.30 -2.90 -20.79
C ASN A 207 47.27 -3.85 -21.50
N ALA A 208 46.77 -4.94 -22.09
CA ALA A 208 47.58 -5.85 -22.90
C ALA A 208 48.13 -5.22 -24.19
N LYS A 209 47.49 -4.15 -24.70
CA LYS A 209 47.91 -3.43 -25.91
C LYS A 209 48.78 -2.20 -25.64
N GLY A 210 48.78 -1.67 -24.41
CA GLY A 210 49.58 -0.50 -24.01
C GLY A 210 51.06 -0.80 -23.67
N HIS A 211 51.45 -2.07 -23.63
CA HIS A 211 52.81 -2.53 -23.35
C HIS A 211 53.54 -3.13 -24.58
N LYS A 212 53.13 -2.77 -25.79
CA LYS A 212 53.90 -3.03 -27.03
C LYS A 212 54.39 -1.74 -27.65
#